data_AF-A0A2C5Z6V3-F1
#
_entry.id   AF-A0A2C5Z6V3-F1
#
_cell.length_a   1.000
_cell.length_b   1.000
_cell.length_c   1.000
_cell.angle_alpha   90.00
_cell.angle_beta   90.00
_cell.angle_gamma   90.00
#
_symmetry.space_group_name_H-M   'P 1'
#
loop_
_entity.id
_entity.type
_entity.pdbx_description
1 polymer ?
#
loop_
_entity_poly.entity_id
_entity_poly.type
_entity_poly.pdbx_seq_one_letter_code
_entity_poly.pdbx_strand_id
1 'polypeptide(L)'
;MGWSTLALALFYFAYRYNVFFVSDTAVDTQGLIYPRALKQLFTGIYLAEICMVGLFAISKAAGPAVLMAIFLVFTILFHITMSKHLDPLLYGLPRSVQAQEQAIREGGDDELAEAAGLPPTKEPRATSTDGKMAGLATAVSSESGPPKRGNLVSRFFQPWRYNDFATMRRMMPREDDMELDRQYTDQVEATAYLPPSVSSETPTLWIPEDAAGVSKQEIALTSKVIPITDEGATLDAKNNIIWDTEGARPPIWDEKITY
;
A
#
# COMPACT_ATOMS: atom_id res chain seq x y z
N MET A 1 21.36 -12.01 25.33
CA MET A 1 20.01 -11.56 24.96
C MET A 1 19.89 -10.04 24.88
N GLY A 2 20.34 -9.26 25.88
CA GLY A 2 20.12 -7.79 25.91
C GLY A 2 20.71 -6.99 24.72
N TRP A 3 21.92 -7.31 24.27
CA TRP A 3 22.51 -6.66 23.09
C TRP A 3 21.78 -7.00 21.79
N SER A 4 21.32 -8.25 21.63
CA SER A 4 20.57 -8.69 20.45
C SER A 4 19.20 -8.02 20.37
N THR A 5 18.50 -7.87 21.50
CA THR A 5 17.22 -7.16 21.55
C THR A 5 17.40 -5.67 21.26
N LEU A 6 18.46 -5.05 21.76
CA LEU A 6 18.79 -3.65 21.47
C LEU A 6 19.09 -3.46 19.97
N ALA A 7 19.88 -4.35 19.37
CA ALA A 7 20.21 -4.31 17.95
C ALA A 7 18.96 -4.48 17.07
N LEU A 8 18.11 -5.47 17.35
CA LEU A 8 16.86 -5.68 16.62
C LEU A 8 15.88 -4.52 16.79
N ALA A 9 15.81 -3.92 17.98
CA ALA A 9 14.96 -2.75 18.23
C ALA A 9 15.44 -1.54 17.42
N LEU A 10 16.74 -1.22 17.46
CA LEU A 10 17.31 -0.12 16.67
C LEU A 10 17.14 -0.37 15.16
N PHE A 11 17.37 -1.61 14.70
CA PHE A 11 17.15 -1.98 13.31
C PHE A 11 15.68 -1.84 12.90
N TYR A 12 14.74 -2.23 13.75
CA TYR A 12 13.31 -2.06 13.51
C TYR A 12 12.92 -0.59 13.33
N PHE A 13 13.42 0.31 14.19
CA PHE A 13 13.16 1.74 14.06
C PHE A 13 13.77 2.34 12.78
N ALA A 14 15.03 1.99 12.47
CA ALA A 14 15.70 2.45 11.26
C ALA A 14 14.99 1.96 9.99
N TYR A 15 14.64 0.67 9.93
CA TYR A 15 13.94 0.07 8.80
C TYR A 15 12.54 0.68 8.62
N ARG A 16 11.81 0.90 9.71
CA ARG A 16 10.49 1.55 9.67
C ARG A 16 10.57 2.97 9.12
N TYR A 17 11.56 3.74 9.55
CA TYR A 17 11.78 5.10 9.02
C TYR A 17 12.12 5.07 7.52
N ASN A 18 13.01 4.16 7.11
CA ASN A 18 13.40 3.99 5.71
C ASN A 18 12.19 3.63 4.83
N VAL A 19 11.36 2.69 5.27
CA VAL A 19 10.13 2.28 4.55
C VAL A 19 9.10 3.41 4.43
N PHE A 20 8.96 4.28 5.43
CA PHE A 20 7.97 5.37 5.36
C PHE A 20 8.40 6.60 4.58
N PHE A 21 9.70 6.89 4.50
CA PHE A 21 10.18 8.19 3.99
C PHE A 21 11.10 8.09 2.77
N VAL A 22 11.67 6.94 2.47
CA VAL A 22 12.75 6.82 1.46
C VAL A 22 12.51 5.69 0.47
N SER A 23 11.86 4.60 0.89
CA SER A 23 11.71 3.41 0.05
C SER A 23 10.59 3.57 -0.97
N ASP A 24 10.95 3.58 -2.24
CA ASP A 24 10.03 3.40 -3.35
C ASP A 24 10.09 1.94 -3.83
N THR A 25 8.97 1.23 -3.81
CA THR A 25 8.94 -0.21 -4.12
C THR A 25 8.64 -0.42 -5.60
N ALA A 26 9.68 -0.67 -6.40
CA ALA A 26 9.53 -0.93 -7.84
C ALA A 26 8.82 -2.26 -8.17
N VAL A 27 8.80 -3.22 -7.23
CA VAL A 27 8.16 -4.53 -7.40
C VAL A 27 7.29 -4.82 -6.18
N ASP A 28 5.98 -4.77 -6.37
CA ASP A 28 5.02 -5.17 -5.35
C ASP A 28 4.91 -6.70 -5.30
N THR A 29 5.16 -7.27 -4.12
CA THR A 29 5.13 -8.71 -3.88
C THR A 29 3.87 -9.18 -3.16
N GLN A 30 2.87 -8.30 -2.97
CA GLN A 30 1.52 -8.65 -2.48
C GLN A 30 1.55 -9.47 -1.17
N GLY A 31 2.58 -9.26 -0.35
CA GLY A 31 2.79 -9.99 0.91
C GLY A 31 3.34 -11.42 0.78
N LEU A 32 3.64 -11.93 -0.42
CA LEU A 32 4.22 -13.27 -0.65
C LEU A 32 5.60 -13.47 0.01
N ILE A 33 6.30 -12.38 0.34
CA ILE A 33 7.57 -12.41 1.07
C ILE A 33 7.39 -12.93 2.51
N TYR A 34 6.25 -12.64 3.16
CA TYR A 34 5.99 -13.05 4.55
C TYR A 34 6.04 -14.58 4.76
N PRO A 35 5.25 -15.40 4.04
CA PRO A 35 5.29 -16.85 4.21
C PRO A 35 6.61 -17.46 3.75
N ARG A 36 7.29 -16.84 2.78
CA ARG A 36 8.64 -17.24 2.38
C ARG A 36 9.63 -17.06 3.54
N ALA A 37 9.58 -15.92 4.23
CA ALA A 37 10.41 -15.67 5.42
C ALA A 37 10.03 -16.60 6.58
N LEU A 38 8.74 -16.89 6.77
CA LEU A 38 8.26 -17.82 7.80
C LEU A 38 8.78 -19.24 7.57
N LYS A 39 8.75 -19.74 6.32
CA LYS A 39 9.37 -21.04 5.95
C LYS A 39 10.88 -21.03 6.20
N GLN A 40 11.57 -19.91 5.92
CA GLN A 40 12.99 -19.76 6.23
C GLN A 40 13.27 -19.80 7.75
N LEU A 41 12.43 -19.18 8.58
CA LEU A 41 12.58 -19.20 10.04
C LEU A 41 12.53 -20.64 10.60
N PHE A 42 11.62 -21.48 10.09
CA PHE A 42 11.56 -22.90 10.47
C PHE A 42 12.86 -23.67 10.21
N THR A 43 13.58 -23.36 9.12
CA THR A 43 14.88 -24.00 8.86
C THR A 43 15.91 -23.66 9.95
N GLY A 44 15.90 -22.42 10.47
CA GLY A 44 16.72 -22.02 11.61
C GLY A 44 16.34 -22.74 12.91
N ILE A 45 15.03 -22.93 13.15
CA ILE A 45 14.53 -23.73 14.28
C ILE A 45 14.96 -25.19 14.19
N TYR A 46 14.88 -25.82 13.02
CA TYR A 46 15.34 -27.20 12.85
C TYR A 46 16.82 -27.34 13.14
N LEU A 47 17.64 -26.40 12.65
CA LEU A 47 19.07 -26.40 12.93
C LEU A 47 19.36 -26.20 14.42
N ALA A 48 18.63 -25.31 15.09
CA ALA A 48 18.75 -25.09 16.54
C ALA A 48 18.33 -26.32 17.36
N GLU A 49 17.22 -26.97 17.02
CA GLU A 49 16.72 -28.17 17.69
C GLU A 49 17.68 -29.36 17.52
N ILE A 50 18.15 -29.62 16.28
CA ILE A 50 19.12 -30.68 16.00
C ILE A 50 20.44 -30.43 16.74
N CYS A 51 20.90 -29.17 16.75
CA CYS A 51 22.10 -28.78 17.49
C CYS A 51 21.94 -29.02 19.00
N MET A 52 20.80 -28.65 19.58
CA MET A 52 20.53 -28.85 21.01
C MET A 52 20.38 -30.33 21.39
N VAL A 53 19.75 -31.15 20.53
CA VAL A 53 19.72 -32.62 20.71
C VAL A 53 21.15 -33.17 20.69
N GLY A 54 22.00 -32.72 19.76
CA GLY A 54 23.40 -33.11 19.69
C GLY A 54 24.21 -32.73 20.93
N LEU A 55 24.04 -31.50 21.44
CA LEU A 55 24.73 -31.03 22.64
C LEU A 55 24.30 -31.80 23.91
N PHE A 56 23.01 -32.13 24.05
CA PHE A 56 22.53 -32.92 25.19
C PHE A 56 22.89 -34.40 25.12
N ALA A 57 23.05 -34.95 23.91
CA ALA A 57 23.59 -36.29 23.71
C ALA A 57 25.03 -36.39 24.22
N ILE A 58 25.87 -35.37 23.96
CA ILE A 58 27.26 -35.32 24.42
C ILE A 58 27.34 -35.12 25.94
N SER A 59 26.46 -34.29 26.51
CA SER A 59 26.48 -33.99 27.96
C SER A 59 25.92 -35.11 28.85
N LYS A 60 25.56 -36.27 28.29
CA LYS A 60 24.97 -37.44 28.99
C LYS A 60 23.67 -37.11 29.75
N ALA A 61 22.95 -36.09 29.31
CA ALA A 61 21.66 -35.71 29.86
C ALA A 61 20.52 -36.39 29.08
N ALA A 62 20.27 -37.68 29.37
CA ALA A 62 19.31 -38.50 28.61
C ALA A 62 17.86 -37.97 28.68
N GLY A 63 17.42 -37.45 29.82
CA GLY A 63 16.06 -36.91 29.98
C GLY A 63 15.78 -35.72 29.06
N PRO A 64 16.56 -34.62 29.14
CA PRO A 64 16.41 -33.47 28.26
C PRO A 64 16.57 -33.80 26.77
N ALA A 65 17.46 -34.71 26.41
CA ALA A 65 17.65 -35.13 25.01
C ALA A 65 16.40 -35.79 24.41
N VAL A 66 15.74 -36.68 25.17
CA VAL A 66 14.49 -37.35 24.74
C VAL A 66 13.35 -36.34 24.62
N LEU A 67 13.24 -35.41 25.57
CA LEU A 67 12.22 -34.35 25.52
C LEU A 67 12.42 -33.44 24.29
N MET A 68 13.66 -33.06 23.98
CA MET A 68 13.99 -32.28 22.78
C MET A 68 13.69 -33.03 21.49
N ALA A 69 13.92 -34.34 21.45
CA ALA A 69 13.57 -35.17 20.28
C ALA A 69 12.05 -35.25 20.06
N ILE A 70 11.25 -35.34 21.13
CA ILE A 70 9.78 -35.28 21.04
C ILE A 70 9.34 -33.91 20.51
N PHE A 71 9.98 -32.83 20.98
CA PHE A 71 9.70 -31.48 20.53
C PHE A 71 10.00 -31.29 19.03
N LEU A 72 11.09 -31.87 18.53
CA LEU A 72 11.42 -31.87 17.10
C LEU A 72 10.32 -32.55 16.25
N VAL A 73 9.78 -33.68 16.70
CA VAL A 73 8.65 -34.34 16.02
C VAL A 73 7.41 -33.44 16.04
N PHE A 74 7.12 -32.77 17.15
CA PHE A 74 6.02 -31.81 17.24
C PHE A 74 6.22 -30.61 16.30
N THR A 75 7.42 -30.06 16.20
CA THR A 75 7.78 -28.98 15.28
C THR A 75 7.57 -29.40 13.83
N ILE A 76 7.89 -30.64 13.45
CA ILE A 76 7.59 -31.20 12.12
C ILE A 76 6.07 -31.25 11.87
N LEU A 77 5.28 -31.78 12.81
CA LEU A 77 3.82 -31.83 12.68
C LEU A 77 3.20 -30.43 12.56
N PHE A 78 3.69 -29.48 13.35
CA PHE A 78 3.25 -28.08 13.28
C PHE A 78 3.60 -27.44 11.94
N HIS A 79 4.81 -27.65 11.42
CA HIS A 79 5.24 -27.11 10.13
C HIS A 79 4.37 -27.61 8.96
N ILE A 80 4.00 -28.90 8.97
CA ILE A 80 3.09 -29.49 7.98
C ILE A 80 1.70 -28.86 8.09
N THR A 81 1.18 -28.74 9.31
CA THR A 81 -0.15 -28.16 9.56
C THR A 81 -0.21 -26.70 9.10
N MET A 82 0.79 -25.91 9.50
CA MET A 82 0.90 -24.50 9.13
C MET A 82 0.99 -24.31 7.61
N SER A 83 1.81 -25.11 6.91
CA SER A 83 1.94 -25.02 5.45
C SER A 83 0.63 -25.37 4.73
N LYS A 84 -0.07 -26.42 5.18
CA LYS A 84 -1.37 -26.81 4.61
C LYS A 84 -2.45 -25.74 4.75
N HIS A 85 -2.44 -24.95 5.81
CA HIS A 85 -3.41 -23.88 6.03
C HIS A 85 -3.04 -22.56 5.34
N LEU A 86 -1.74 -22.25 5.21
CA LEU A 86 -1.27 -21.03 4.57
C LEU A 86 -1.27 -21.10 3.04
N ASP A 87 -0.90 -22.25 2.45
CA ASP A 87 -0.77 -22.39 0.99
C ASP A 87 -2.08 -22.08 0.21
N PRO A 88 -3.30 -22.49 0.61
CA PRO A 88 -4.51 -22.12 -0.13
C PRO A 88 -4.84 -20.62 -0.05
N LEU A 89 -4.43 -19.94 1.03
CA LEU A 89 -4.64 -18.50 1.21
C LEU A 89 -3.67 -17.67 0.37
N LEU A 90 -2.56 -18.26 -0.06
CA LEU A 90 -1.51 -17.59 -0.84
C LEU A 90 -1.77 -17.58 -2.35
N TYR A 91 -2.47 -18.60 -2.85
CA TYR A 91 -2.69 -18.77 -4.29
C TYR A 91 -4.16 -18.71 -4.71
N GLY A 92 -5.09 -18.72 -3.75
CA GLY A 92 -6.51 -18.51 -3.99
C GLY A 92 -6.98 -17.22 -3.33
N LEU A 93 -7.46 -16.25 -4.13
CA LEU A 93 -8.24 -15.15 -3.56
C LEU A 93 -9.48 -15.78 -2.90
N PRO A 94 -9.74 -15.53 -1.60
CA PRO A 94 -10.87 -16.16 -0.93
C PRO A 94 -12.16 -15.77 -1.64
N ARG A 95 -12.81 -16.76 -2.26
CA ARG A 95 -14.08 -16.55 -2.99
C ARG A 95 -15.19 -15.98 -2.12
N SER A 96 -15.09 -16.14 -0.80
CA SER A 96 -15.99 -15.51 0.17
C SER A 96 -15.89 -13.99 0.15
N VAL A 97 -14.70 -13.42 -0.02
CA VAL A 97 -14.50 -11.96 -0.06
C VAL A 97 -15.00 -11.38 -1.38
N GLN A 98 -14.71 -12.06 -2.50
CA GLN A 98 -15.24 -11.66 -3.81
C GLN A 98 -16.76 -11.73 -3.86
N ALA A 99 -17.36 -12.81 -3.35
CA ALA A 99 -18.81 -12.94 -3.30
C ALA A 99 -19.45 -11.91 -2.35
N GLN A 100 -18.78 -11.59 -1.23
CA GLN A 100 -19.25 -10.55 -0.30
C GLN A 100 -19.15 -9.15 -0.91
N GLU A 101 -18.09 -8.85 -1.66
CA GLU A 101 -17.93 -7.60 -2.39
C GLU A 101 -18.98 -7.44 -3.50
N GLN A 102 -19.24 -8.51 -4.27
CA GLN A 102 -20.32 -8.55 -5.25
C GLN A 102 -21.69 -8.29 -4.60
N ALA A 103 -21.99 -8.98 -3.50
CA ALA A 103 -23.25 -8.78 -2.77
C ALA A 103 -23.40 -7.35 -2.20
N ILE A 104 -22.31 -6.74 -1.73
CA ILE A 104 -22.32 -5.36 -1.23
C ILE A 104 -22.50 -4.36 -2.37
N ARG A 105 -21.92 -4.61 -3.55
CA ARG A 105 -22.07 -3.77 -4.74
C ARG A 105 -23.51 -3.82 -5.27
N GLU A 106 -24.05 -5.02 -5.42
CA GLU A 106 -25.46 -5.24 -5.82
C GLU A 106 -26.46 -4.59 -4.85
N GLY A 107 -26.22 -4.71 -3.53
CA GLY A 107 -27.07 -4.08 -2.52
C GLY A 107 -26.94 -2.55 -2.45
N GLY A 108 -25.78 -1.99 -2.81
CA GLY A 108 -25.57 -0.54 -2.90
C GLY A 108 -26.27 0.09 -4.10
N ASP A 109 -26.33 -0.64 -5.22
CA ASP A 109 -27.07 -0.23 -6.42
C ASP A 109 -28.58 -0.19 -6.15
N ASP A 110 -29.11 -1.10 -5.32
CA ASP A 110 -30.51 -1.11 -4.88
C ASP A 110 -30.85 0.08 -3.94
N GLU A 111 -29.95 0.45 -3.01
CA GLU A 111 -30.11 1.61 -2.11
C GLU A 111 -30.08 2.94 -2.90
N LEU A 112 -29.22 3.03 -3.93
CA LEU A 112 -29.14 4.18 -4.84
C LEU A 112 -30.36 4.27 -5.77
N ALA A 113 -30.90 3.13 -6.24
CA ALA A 113 -32.11 3.07 -7.05
C ALA A 113 -33.38 3.43 -6.24
N GLU A 114 -33.46 3.03 -4.97
CA GLU A 114 -34.53 3.43 -4.04
C GLU A 114 -34.49 4.94 -3.75
N ALA A 115 -33.30 5.50 -3.52
CA ALA A 115 -33.10 6.93 -3.33
C ALA A 115 -33.39 7.77 -4.60
N ALA A 116 -33.21 7.18 -5.79
CA ALA A 116 -33.50 7.80 -7.09
C ALA A 116 -34.95 7.58 -7.59
N GLY A 117 -35.76 6.77 -6.90
CA GLY A 117 -37.17 6.54 -7.23
C GLY A 117 -37.43 5.75 -8.52
N LEU A 118 -36.46 4.98 -9.04
CA LEU A 118 -36.66 4.08 -10.17
C LEU A 118 -37.18 2.71 -9.71
N PRO A 119 -38.13 2.07 -10.43
CA PRO A 119 -38.65 0.77 -10.04
C PRO A 119 -37.58 -0.32 -10.19
N PRO A 120 -37.56 -1.34 -9.32
CA PRO A 120 -36.59 -2.43 -9.40
C PRO A 120 -36.82 -3.24 -10.68
N THR A 121 -35.79 -3.32 -11.54
CA THR A 121 -35.80 -4.14 -12.76
C THR A 121 -35.76 -5.61 -12.40
N LYS A 122 -36.91 -6.17 -11.98
CA LYS A 122 -37.08 -7.61 -11.77
C LYS A 122 -37.36 -8.27 -13.12
N GLU A 123 -36.32 -8.74 -13.81
CA GLU A 123 -36.52 -9.73 -14.87
C GLU A 123 -36.79 -11.12 -14.26
N PRO A 124 -37.87 -11.82 -14.64
CA PRO A 124 -38.12 -13.19 -14.20
C PRO A 124 -37.51 -14.17 -15.20
N ARG A 125 -36.62 -15.06 -14.76
CA ARG A 125 -36.33 -16.29 -15.52
C ARG A 125 -36.26 -17.51 -14.62
N ALA A 126 -37.08 -18.49 -15.00
CA ALA A 126 -37.49 -19.67 -14.28
C ALA A 126 -36.39 -20.75 -14.11
N THR A 127 -36.42 -21.40 -12.93
CA THR A 127 -36.35 -22.84 -12.61
C THR A 127 -35.86 -23.79 -13.73
N SER A 128 -34.94 -24.75 -13.57
CA SER A 128 -34.66 -25.70 -12.47
C SER A 128 -33.40 -26.51 -12.84
N THR A 129 -32.57 -26.94 -11.88
CA THR A 129 -32.22 -28.37 -11.64
C THR A 129 -31.27 -28.52 -10.46
N ASP A 130 -31.56 -29.53 -9.66
CA ASP A 130 -30.96 -29.93 -8.39
C ASP A 130 -29.44 -30.11 -8.37
N GLY A 131 -28.83 -29.64 -7.29
CA GLY A 131 -27.40 -29.81 -7.05
C GLY A 131 -26.92 -29.31 -5.68
N LYS A 132 -27.52 -29.81 -4.60
CA LYS A 132 -26.88 -29.98 -3.27
C LYS A 132 -25.88 -28.88 -2.82
N MET A 133 -26.36 -27.64 -2.63
CA MET A 133 -25.64 -26.57 -1.92
C MET A 133 -26.45 -26.05 -0.72
N ALA A 134 -26.90 -26.95 0.15
CA ALA A 134 -27.63 -26.59 1.37
C ALA A 134 -26.71 -26.33 2.59
N GLY A 135 -25.37 -26.29 2.41
CA GLY A 135 -24.42 -26.20 3.52
C GLY A 135 -23.66 -24.87 3.65
N LEU A 136 -23.74 -23.97 2.67
CA LEU A 136 -22.90 -22.75 2.62
C LEU A 136 -23.70 -21.43 2.68
N ALA A 137 -25.02 -21.49 2.55
CA ALA A 137 -25.89 -20.30 2.64
C ALA A 137 -26.27 -19.93 4.08
N THR A 138 -26.24 -20.87 5.03
CA THR A 138 -26.68 -20.65 6.42
C THR A 138 -25.61 -19.97 7.30
N ALA A 139 -24.35 -19.92 6.85
CA ALA A 139 -23.28 -19.23 7.60
C ALA A 139 -23.15 -17.73 7.25
N VAL A 140 -23.82 -17.27 6.18
CA VAL A 140 -23.61 -15.92 5.61
C VAL A 140 -24.68 -14.91 6.08
N SER A 141 -25.73 -15.36 6.77
CA SER A 141 -26.83 -14.49 7.25
C SER A 141 -26.60 -13.89 8.64
N SER A 142 -25.45 -14.12 9.30
CA SER A 142 -25.31 -13.84 10.74
C SER A 142 -24.56 -12.55 11.13
N GLU A 143 -23.99 -11.77 10.20
CA GLU A 143 -23.21 -10.57 10.60
C GLU A 143 -23.54 -9.28 9.82
N SER A 144 -24.79 -9.11 9.40
CA SER A 144 -25.32 -7.79 8.99
C SER A 144 -25.72 -6.94 10.21
N GLY A 145 -24.85 -6.83 11.21
CA GLY A 145 -25.06 -6.02 12.42
C GLY A 145 -24.14 -4.79 12.49
N PRO A 146 -24.56 -3.68 13.13
CA PRO A 146 -23.73 -2.49 13.26
C PRO A 146 -22.43 -2.77 14.06
N PRO A 147 -21.31 -2.08 13.75
CA PRO A 147 -20.00 -2.42 14.28
C PRO A 147 -19.94 -2.23 15.80
N LYS A 148 -19.59 -3.29 16.54
CA LYS A 148 -19.29 -3.21 17.96
C LYS A 148 -17.92 -2.52 18.14
N ARG A 149 -17.91 -1.20 18.33
CA ARG A 149 -16.71 -0.45 18.72
C ARG A 149 -16.24 -0.93 20.10
N GLY A 150 -15.19 -1.76 20.16
CA GLY A 150 -14.53 -2.16 21.39
C GLY A 150 -13.45 -1.15 21.82
N ASN A 151 -13.04 -1.20 23.10
CA ASN A 151 -11.91 -0.42 23.62
C ASN A 151 -10.61 -0.78 22.86
N LEU A 152 -9.66 0.16 22.77
CA LEU A 152 -8.36 -0.02 22.08
C LEU A 152 -7.62 -1.30 22.46
N VAL A 153 -7.67 -1.68 23.75
CA VAL A 153 -7.07 -2.91 24.27
C VAL A 153 -7.77 -4.16 23.70
N SER A 154 -9.10 -4.17 23.66
CA SER A 154 -9.87 -5.29 23.09
C SER A 154 -9.67 -5.42 21.57
N ARG A 155 -9.43 -4.30 20.88
CA ARG A 155 -9.10 -4.29 19.45
C ARG A 155 -7.67 -4.79 19.17
N PHE A 156 -6.72 -4.52 20.07
CA PHE A 156 -5.35 -5.02 19.97
C PHE A 156 -5.26 -6.53 20.24
N PHE A 157 -5.96 -7.04 21.25
CA PHE A 157 -5.89 -8.46 21.63
C PHE A 157 -6.88 -9.37 20.89
N GLN A 158 -7.90 -8.82 20.22
CA GLN A 158 -8.88 -9.60 19.44
C GLN A 158 -9.09 -9.03 18.03
N PRO A 159 -8.04 -8.95 17.19
CA PRO A 159 -8.15 -8.39 15.84
C PRO A 159 -9.15 -9.16 14.97
N TRP A 160 -9.28 -10.48 15.14
CA TRP A 160 -10.22 -11.32 14.38
C TRP A 160 -11.71 -11.03 14.63
N ARG A 161 -12.06 -10.31 15.70
CA ARG A 161 -13.46 -9.92 16.00
C ARG A 161 -13.78 -8.50 15.54
N TYR A 162 -12.78 -7.63 15.47
CA TYR A 162 -12.96 -6.18 15.33
C TYR A 162 -12.42 -5.61 14.01
N ASN A 163 -11.57 -6.34 13.29
CA ASN A 163 -11.11 -6.01 11.95
C ASN A 163 -11.76 -6.96 10.94
N ASP A 164 -13.09 -7.01 10.94
CA ASP A 164 -13.84 -7.74 9.92
C ASP A 164 -13.86 -6.95 8.59
N PHE A 165 -13.91 -7.67 7.46
CA PHE A 165 -13.91 -7.10 6.12
C PHE A 165 -15.01 -6.06 5.94
N ALA A 166 -16.25 -6.33 6.39
CA ALA A 166 -17.36 -5.41 6.24
C ALA A 166 -17.14 -4.10 7.03
N THR A 167 -16.49 -4.19 8.18
CA THR A 167 -16.17 -3.01 9.01
C THR A 167 -15.01 -2.20 8.45
N MET A 168 -13.97 -2.83 7.91
CA MET A 168 -12.83 -2.14 7.30
C MET A 168 -13.19 -1.52 5.95
N ARG A 169 -14.01 -2.20 5.13
CA ARG A 169 -14.49 -1.67 3.84
C ARG A 169 -15.24 -0.35 4.01
N ARG A 170 -15.99 -0.19 5.11
CA ARG A 170 -16.70 1.08 5.43
C ARG A 170 -15.77 2.20 5.88
N MET A 171 -14.55 1.90 6.32
CA MET A 171 -13.54 2.91 6.69
C MET A 171 -12.70 3.33 5.50
N MET A 172 -12.65 2.52 4.45
CA MET A 172 -11.98 2.88 3.21
C MET A 172 -12.85 3.91 2.49
N PRO A 173 -12.29 5.07 2.09
CA PRO A 173 -12.98 6.01 1.22
C PRO A 173 -13.50 5.27 0.00
N ARG A 174 -14.76 5.49 -0.39
CA ARG A 174 -15.28 4.89 -1.62
C ARG A 174 -14.63 5.60 -2.80
N GLU A 175 -14.45 4.89 -3.91
CA GLU A 175 -13.97 5.48 -5.16
C GLU A 175 -14.87 6.65 -5.59
N ASP A 176 -16.16 6.66 -5.22
CA ASP A 176 -17.07 7.78 -5.46
C ASP A 176 -16.82 9.00 -4.55
N ASP A 177 -16.26 8.79 -3.35
CA ASP A 177 -15.93 9.86 -2.38
C ASP A 177 -14.57 10.48 -2.69
N MET A 178 -13.66 9.70 -3.27
CA MET A 178 -12.41 10.19 -3.83
C MET A 178 -12.72 10.70 -5.23
N GLU A 179 -12.87 12.02 -5.42
CA GLU A 179 -12.97 12.63 -6.76
C GLU A 179 -11.67 12.42 -7.57
N LEU A 180 -11.26 11.18 -7.82
CA LEU A 180 -10.06 10.79 -8.56
C LEU A 180 -10.11 11.39 -9.97
N ASP A 181 -11.31 11.41 -10.55
CA ASP A 181 -11.61 12.04 -11.85
C ASP A 181 -11.35 13.56 -11.87
N ARG A 182 -11.24 14.23 -10.71
CA ARG A 182 -10.95 15.68 -10.62
C ARG A 182 -9.57 16.01 -10.07
N GLN A 183 -8.79 15.02 -9.64
CA GLN A 183 -7.47 15.27 -9.08
C GLN A 183 -6.44 15.67 -10.16
N TYR A 184 -6.66 15.26 -11.40
CA TYR A 184 -5.75 15.52 -12.50
C TYR A 184 -6.44 16.36 -13.58
N THR A 185 -5.69 17.26 -14.19
CA THR A 185 -6.15 17.90 -15.42
C THR A 185 -6.07 16.89 -16.56
N ASP A 186 -6.97 16.99 -17.54
CA ASP A 186 -7.02 16.10 -18.71
C ASP A 186 -5.64 15.94 -19.41
N GLN A 187 -4.81 16.99 -19.33
CA GLN A 187 -3.46 17.01 -19.89
C GLN A 187 -2.48 16.13 -19.10
N VAL A 188 -2.56 16.15 -17.77
CA VAL A 188 -1.72 15.33 -16.89
C VAL A 188 -2.09 13.86 -17.05
N GLU A 189 -3.38 13.53 -17.11
CA GLU A 189 -3.83 12.14 -17.30
C GLU A 189 -3.33 11.56 -18.64
N ALA A 190 -3.42 12.33 -19.73
CA ALA A 190 -2.94 11.91 -21.05
C ALA A 190 -1.42 11.69 -21.10
N THR A 191 -0.67 12.38 -20.23
CA THR A 191 0.79 12.44 -20.28
C THR A 191 1.46 11.62 -19.16
N ALA A 192 0.69 11.16 -18.16
CA ALA A 192 1.19 10.49 -16.96
C ALA A 192 2.08 9.26 -17.23
N TYR A 193 1.82 8.54 -18.32
CA TYR A 193 2.57 7.33 -18.70
C TYR A 193 3.64 7.57 -19.77
N LEU A 194 3.83 8.81 -20.20
CA LEU A 194 4.84 9.15 -21.20
C LEU A 194 6.18 9.44 -20.52
N PRO A 195 7.31 8.96 -21.08
CA PRO A 195 8.63 9.29 -20.55
C PRO A 195 8.89 10.80 -20.69
N PRO A 196 9.75 11.38 -19.83
CA PRO A 196 10.03 12.82 -19.84
C PRO A 196 10.54 13.32 -21.19
N SER A 197 11.14 12.47 -22.03
CA SER A 197 11.57 12.86 -23.37
C SER A 197 10.42 13.23 -24.32
N VAL A 198 9.18 12.84 -24.01
CA VAL A 198 7.99 13.15 -24.80
C VAL A 198 7.19 14.30 -24.19
N SER A 199 7.22 14.42 -22.86
CA SER A 199 6.40 15.39 -22.11
C SER A 199 7.14 16.64 -21.65
N SER A 200 8.48 16.63 -21.60
CA SER A 200 9.25 17.79 -21.15
C SER A 200 9.21 18.91 -22.18
N GLU A 201 8.68 20.06 -21.79
CA GLU A 201 8.78 21.28 -22.59
C GLU A 201 10.22 21.81 -22.59
N THR A 202 10.55 22.65 -23.58
CA THR A 202 11.86 23.31 -23.62
C THR A 202 11.97 24.27 -22.43
N PRO A 203 12.99 24.13 -21.57
CA PRO A 203 13.12 24.98 -20.39
C PRO A 203 13.30 26.44 -20.79
N THR A 204 12.55 27.33 -20.14
CA THR A 204 12.66 28.78 -20.33
C THR A 204 13.92 29.30 -19.65
N LEU A 205 14.77 29.98 -20.42
CA LEU A 205 15.97 30.63 -19.92
C LEU A 205 15.59 31.87 -19.09
N TRP A 206 15.94 31.86 -17.80
CA TRP A 206 15.64 32.97 -16.89
C TRP A 206 16.90 33.79 -16.63
N ILE A 207 16.88 35.08 -16.98
CA ILE A 207 18.00 36.01 -16.81
C ILE A 207 17.55 37.16 -15.89
N PRO A 208 18.36 37.65 -14.95
CA PRO A 208 17.94 38.79 -14.13
C PRO A 208 17.92 40.11 -14.93
N GLU A 209 16.94 40.97 -14.64
CA GLU A 209 16.87 42.33 -15.17
C GLU A 209 18.07 43.15 -14.68
N ASP A 210 18.76 43.79 -15.61
CA ASP A 210 19.92 44.63 -15.35
C ASP A 210 19.58 46.12 -15.53
N ALA A 211 20.27 46.98 -14.77
CA ALA A 211 20.09 48.43 -14.88
C ALA A 211 20.56 48.99 -16.24
N ALA A 212 21.43 48.27 -16.95
CA ALA A 212 21.97 48.68 -18.25
C ALA A 212 21.06 48.28 -19.43
N GLY A 213 20.02 47.47 -19.20
CA GLY A 213 19.06 47.04 -20.22
C GLY A 213 19.58 45.98 -21.19
N VAL A 214 20.70 45.32 -20.87
CA VAL A 214 21.24 44.18 -21.63
C VAL A 214 20.28 43.00 -21.57
N SER A 215 19.57 42.77 -20.45
CA SER A 215 18.57 41.70 -20.33
C SER A 215 17.48 41.84 -21.41
N LYS A 216 16.94 43.05 -21.56
CA LYS A 216 15.88 43.38 -22.54
C LYS A 216 16.38 43.23 -23.97
N GLN A 217 17.63 43.60 -24.23
CA GLN A 217 18.24 43.42 -25.54
C GLN A 217 18.41 41.93 -25.88
N GLU A 218 18.93 41.13 -24.95
CA GLU A 218 19.08 39.68 -25.12
C GLU A 218 17.74 38.99 -25.32
N ILE A 219 16.71 39.38 -24.57
CA ILE A 219 15.35 38.88 -24.77
C ILE A 219 14.84 39.22 -26.17
N ALA A 220 15.00 40.46 -26.63
CA ALA A 220 14.53 40.89 -27.95
C ALA A 220 15.22 40.14 -29.11
N LEU A 221 16.50 39.81 -28.94
CA LEU A 221 17.29 39.10 -29.97
C LEU A 221 17.07 37.58 -29.94
N THR A 222 17.01 37.00 -28.75
CA THR A 222 17.13 35.55 -28.53
C THR A 222 15.78 34.85 -28.33
N SER A 223 14.72 35.58 -27.97
CA SER A 223 13.34 35.06 -27.80
C SER A 223 12.78 34.32 -29.01
N LYS A 224 13.34 34.54 -30.21
CA LYS A 224 12.95 33.83 -31.44
C LYS A 224 13.44 32.38 -31.49
N VAL A 225 14.51 32.05 -30.77
CA VAL A 225 15.17 30.74 -30.83
C VAL A 225 14.93 29.95 -29.56
N ILE A 226 15.05 30.59 -28.40
CA ILE A 226 14.81 29.97 -27.09
C ILE A 226 13.84 30.83 -26.28
N PRO A 227 12.90 30.23 -25.54
CA PRO A 227 12.07 30.96 -24.60
C PRO A 227 12.97 31.57 -23.52
N ILE A 228 12.88 32.88 -23.33
CA ILE A 228 13.74 33.66 -22.42
C ILE A 228 12.91 34.74 -21.72
N THR A 229 13.11 34.94 -20.42
CA THR A 229 12.38 35.92 -19.60
C THR A 229 13.28 36.55 -18.54
N ASP A 230 13.02 37.82 -18.20
CA ASP A 230 13.64 38.54 -17.08
C ASP A 230 12.66 38.87 -15.94
N GLU A 231 11.42 38.38 -16.03
CA GLU A 231 10.40 38.64 -15.03
C GLU A 231 10.77 38.04 -13.67
N GLY A 232 10.69 38.85 -12.61
CA GLY A 232 10.84 38.38 -11.23
C GLY A 232 12.27 38.18 -10.74
N ALA A 233 13.29 38.53 -11.52
CA ALA A 233 14.68 38.56 -11.05
C ALA A 233 15.33 39.90 -11.41
N THR A 234 16.02 40.53 -10.46
CA THR A 234 16.69 41.83 -10.63
C THR A 234 18.12 41.77 -10.09
N LEU A 235 19.02 42.59 -10.66
CA LEU A 235 20.39 42.75 -10.18
C LEU A 235 20.52 43.94 -9.22
N ASP A 236 21.07 43.70 -8.02
CA ASP A 236 21.48 44.76 -7.11
C ASP A 236 22.78 45.45 -7.60
N ALA A 237 23.07 46.65 -7.10
CA ALA A 237 24.27 47.44 -7.42
C ALA A 237 25.60 46.73 -7.09
N LYS A 238 25.54 45.63 -6.32
CA LYS A 238 26.66 44.75 -5.97
C LYS A 238 26.77 43.51 -6.86
N ASN A 239 26.01 43.43 -7.96
CA ASN A 239 25.87 42.25 -8.83
C ASN A 239 25.32 41.00 -8.12
N ASN A 240 24.51 41.17 -7.08
CA ASN A 240 23.77 40.06 -6.47
C ASN A 240 22.39 39.93 -7.12
N ILE A 241 21.94 38.70 -7.33
CA ILE A 241 20.61 38.41 -7.88
C ILE A 241 19.58 38.46 -6.75
N ILE A 242 18.56 39.29 -6.91
CA ILE A 242 17.40 39.38 -6.01
C ILE A 242 16.18 38.95 -6.83
N TRP A 243 15.54 37.87 -6.41
CA TRP A 243 14.30 37.40 -7.05
C TRP A 243 13.08 37.68 -6.17
N ASP A 244 11.96 37.99 -6.81
CA ASP A 244 10.67 38.15 -6.16
C ASP A 244 10.13 36.77 -5.75
N THR A 245 9.69 36.64 -4.50
CA THR A 245 9.17 35.39 -3.93
C THR A 245 7.64 35.36 -3.91
N GLU A 246 6.97 36.49 -4.10
CA GLU A 246 5.51 36.61 -3.93
C GLU A 246 4.76 36.70 -5.27
N GLY A 247 5.26 37.45 -6.25
CA GLY A 247 4.55 37.69 -7.51
C GLY A 247 4.97 36.81 -8.68
N ALA A 248 6.27 36.51 -8.79
CA ALA A 248 6.80 35.74 -9.90
C ALA A 248 6.78 34.24 -9.60
N ARG A 249 6.07 33.45 -10.42
CA ARG A 249 6.31 32.00 -10.48
C ARG A 249 7.58 31.80 -11.30
N PRO A 250 8.71 31.42 -10.68
CA PRO A 250 9.95 31.28 -11.43
C PRO A 250 9.79 30.15 -12.46
N PRO A 251 10.47 30.19 -13.61
CA PRO A 251 10.33 29.18 -14.67
C PRO A 251 10.75 27.75 -14.27
N ILE A 252 11.34 27.60 -13.07
CA ILE A 252 11.70 26.33 -12.44
C ILE A 252 10.60 25.77 -11.52
N TRP A 253 9.45 26.44 -11.44
CA TRP A 253 8.36 26.02 -10.59
C TRP A 253 7.48 25.01 -11.33
N ASP A 254 7.53 23.76 -10.90
CA ASP A 254 6.58 22.73 -11.30
C ASP A 254 5.60 22.46 -10.15
N GLU A 255 4.33 22.28 -10.49
CA GLU A 255 3.34 21.85 -9.52
C GLU A 255 3.66 20.41 -9.08
N LYS A 256 3.75 20.20 -7.76
CA LYS A 256 4.06 18.88 -7.22
C LYS A 256 2.83 17.98 -7.38
N ILE A 257 2.88 17.10 -8.39
CA ILE A 257 1.89 16.05 -8.58
C ILE A 257 1.98 15.10 -7.37
N THR A 258 0.86 14.94 -6.67
CA THR A 258 0.74 14.00 -5.55
C THR A 258 0.07 12.75 -6.08
N TYR A 259 0.87 11.69 -6.24
CA TYR A 259 0.40 10.35 -6.63
C TYR A 259 -0.18 9.59 -5.44
#